data_AF-A0A150A9X6-F1
#
_entry.id   AF-A0A150A9X6-F1
#
_cell.length_a   1.000
_cell.length_b   1.000
_cell.length_c   1.000
_cell.angle_alpha   90.00
_cell.angle_beta   90.00
_cell.angle_gamma   90.00
#
_symmetry.space_group_name_H-M   'P 1'
#
loop_
_entity.id
_entity.type
_entity.pdbx_description
1 polymer ?
#
loop_
_entity_poly.entity_id
_entity_poly.type
_entity_poly.pdbx_seq_one_letter_code
_entity_poly.pdbx_strand_id
1 'polypeptide(L)'
;MDSIYIELVVSAVQNGQEVWMQGDVEILINGSKPYNEGDIVDFEILYKSLTNEGDFFIFSCNCGFPECGGWIKGINVKHQTDNTIWTDMDNERKWTFDKAKIELDIKELKKEVLFYKDYFLKKGIDYVGVGYNW
;
A
#
# COMPACT_ATOMS: atom_id res chain seq x y z
N MET A 1 -0.68 20.05 6.29
CA MET A 1 -1.03 18.62 6.16
C MET A 1 0.26 17.86 5.96
N ASP A 2 0.32 16.64 6.46
CA ASP A 2 1.41 15.72 6.19
C ASP A 2 1.39 15.32 4.71
N SER A 3 2.56 15.01 4.18
CA SER A 3 2.70 14.48 2.82
C SER A 3 2.62 12.96 2.85
N ILE A 4 1.91 12.40 1.88
CA ILE A 4 1.84 10.97 1.62
C ILE A 4 2.11 10.73 0.15
N TYR A 5 2.96 9.75 -0.12
CA TYR A 5 3.23 9.23 -1.45
C TYR A 5 2.89 7.75 -1.43
N ILE A 6 2.10 7.31 -2.40
CA ILE A 6 1.73 5.91 -2.61
C ILE A 6 2.20 5.56 -4.01
N GLU A 7 3.12 4.62 -4.12
CA GLU A 7 3.75 4.27 -5.39
C GLU A 7 3.70 2.77 -5.67
N LEU A 8 3.61 2.42 -6.95
CA LEU A 8 3.77 1.06 -7.41
C LEU A 8 5.24 0.77 -7.67
N VAL A 9 5.79 -0.20 -6.95
CA VAL A 9 7.13 -0.74 -7.21
C VAL A 9 6.97 -2.03 -8.00
N VAL A 10 7.54 -2.07 -9.20
CA VAL A 10 7.54 -3.26 -10.04
C VAL A 10 8.94 -3.87 -10.08
N SER A 11 9.06 -5.10 -9.61
CA SER A 11 10.33 -5.83 -9.50
C SER A 11 10.29 -7.14 -10.27
N ALA A 12 11.44 -7.56 -10.81
CA ALA A 12 11.58 -8.91 -11.38
C ALA A 12 11.94 -9.87 -10.25
N VAL A 13 11.20 -10.98 -10.14
CA VAL A 13 11.41 -12.01 -9.13
C VAL A 13 11.79 -13.32 -9.80
N GLN A 14 12.75 -14.02 -9.21
CA GLN A 14 13.20 -15.32 -9.68
C GLN A 14 13.16 -16.33 -8.54
N ASN A 15 12.53 -17.48 -8.79
CA ASN A 15 12.59 -18.65 -7.92
C ASN A 15 12.99 -19.88 -8.75
N GLY A 16 14.25 -20.29 -8.62
CA GLY A 16 14.81 -21.34 -9.47
C GLY A 16 14.83 -20.92 -10.94
N GLN A 17 14.06 -21.62 -11.78
CA GLN A 17 13.92 -21.31 -13.21
C GLN A 17 12.69 -20.46 -13.53
N GLU A 18 11.81 -20.22 -12.57
CA GLU A 18 10.61 -19.41 -12.74
C GLU A 18 10.97 -17.92 -12.57
N VAL A 19 10.50 -17.10 -13.51
CA VAL A 19 10.70 -15.64 -13.51
C VAL A 19 9.36 -14.98 -13.77
N TRP A 20 9.00 -14.02 -12.93
CA TRP A 20 7.80 -13.21 -13.08
C TRP A 20 8.07 -11.77 -12.65
N MET A 21 7.10 -10.89 -12.90
CA MET A 21 7.11 -9.53 -12.40
C MET A 21 6.18 -9.42 -11.19
N GLN A 22 6.63 -8.77 -10.14
CA GLN A 22 5.84 -8.52 -8.95
C GLN A 22 5.60 -7.03 -8.80
N GLY A 23 4.34 -6.65 -8.55
CA GLY A 23 3.97 -5.31 -8.15
C GLY A 23 3.69 -5.24 -6.66
N ASP A 24 4.37 -4.33 -5.96
CA ASP A 24 4.20 -4.02 -4.55
C ASP A 24 3.81 -2.54 -4.39
N VAL A 25 3.10 -2.21 -3.31
CA VAL A 25 2.81 -0.81 -2.96
C VAL A 25 3.78 -0.36 -1.89
N GLU A 26 4.42 0.78 -2.12
CA GLU A 26 5.16 1.49 -1.08
C GLU A 26 4.44 2.77 -0.66
N ILE A 27 4.52 3.08 0.64
CA ILE A 27 3.99 4.31 1.22
C ILE A 27 5.11 5.07 1.93
N LEU A 28 5.29 6.34 1.55
CA LEU A 28 6.14 7.28 2.25
C LEU A 28 5.28 8.36 2.89
N ILE A 29 5.40 8.53 4.21
CA ILE A 29 4.81 9.63 4.95
C ILE A 29 5.93 10.60 5.34
N ASN A 30 5.80 11.86 4.92
CA ASN A 30 6.82 12.89 5.13
C ASN A 30 8.23 12.46 4.68
N GLY A 31 8.29 11.71 3.56
CA GLY A 31 9.53 11.22 2.95
C GLY A 31 10.14 9.99 3.63
N SER A 32 9.43 9.34 4.54
CA SER A 32 9.92 8.15 5.27
C SER A 32 8.90 7.03 5.29
N LYS A 33 9.36 5.77 5.28
CA LYS A 33 8.49 4.60 5.50
C LYS A 33 7.99 4.62 6.94
N PRO A 34 6.67 4.54 7.20
CA PRO A 34 6.14 4.46 8.56
C PRO A 34 6.25 3.05 9.16
N TYR A 35 6.67 2.06 8.36
CA TYR A 35 6.85 0.63 8.67
C TYR A 35 8.31 0.19 8.49
N ASN A 36 8.64 -1.03 8.92
CA ASN A 36 10.01 -1.54 8.86
C ASN A 36 10.42 -1.92 7.44
N GLU A 37 11.73 -1.92 7.17
CA GLU A 37 12.23 -2.42 5.90
C GLU A 37 11.86 -3.89 5.71
N GLY A 38 11.24 -4.22 4.57
CA GLY A 38 10.75 -5.56 4.27
C GLY A 38 9.33 -5.86 4.77
N ASP A 39 8.69 -4.96 5.51
CA ASP A 39 7.23 -5.01 5.70
C ASP A 39 6.52 -4.70 4.37
N ILE A 40 5.29 -5.20 4.25
CA ILE A 40 4.43 -5.02 3.08
C ILE A 40 3.23 -4.13 3.41
N VAL A 41 2.70 -3.48 2.38
CA VAL A 41 1.43 -2.76 2.43
C VAL A 41 0.33 -3.67 1.92
N ASP A 42 -0.66 -3.99 2.76
CA ASP A 42 -1.87 -4.66 2.31
C ASP A 42 -2.74 -3.64 1.57
N PHE A 43 -2.67 -3.70 0.24
CA PHE A 43 -3.37 -2.75 -0.60
C PHE A 43 -4.90 -2.83 -0.45
N GLU A 44 -5.48 -4.02 -0.24
CA GLU A 44 -6.93 -4.16 -0.11
C GLU A 44 -7.42 -3.52 1.20
N ILE A 45 -6.64 -3.66 2.28
CA ILE A 45 -6.91 -3.01 3.55
C ILE A 45 -6.67 -1.50 3.47
N LEU A 46 -5.59 -1.06 2.81
CA LEU A 46 -5.34 0.34 2.48
C LEU A 46 -6.55 0.95 1.78
N TYR A 47 -7.00 0.34 0.68
CA TYR A 47 -8.11 0.84 -0.13
C TYR A 47 -9.42 0.92 0.66
N LYS A 48 -9.71 -0.08 1.51
CA LYS A 48 -10.86 -0.05 2.42
C LYS A 48 -10.78 1.13 3.40
N SER A 49 -9.59 1.41 3.93
CA SER A 49 -9.37 2.52 4.88
C SER A 49 -9.60 3.91 4.27
N LEU A 50 -9.51 4.04 2.94
CA LEU A 50 -9.76 5.32 2.26
C LEU A 50 -11.23 5.70 2.25
N THR A 51 -12.12 4.73 2.31
CA THR A 51 -13.58 4.95 2.23
C THR A 51 -14.31 4.69 3.54
N ASN A 52 -13.67 3.98 4.49
CA ASN A 52 -14.26 3.63 5.77
C ASN A 52 -13.40 4.15 6.92
N GLU A 53 -14.05 4.55 8.01
CA GLU A 53 -13.40 4.83 9.29
C GLU A 53 -13.24 3.54 10.10
N GLY A 54 -12.27 3.51 11.01
CA GLY A 54 -12.03 2.37 11.90
C GLY A 54 -10.56 2.01 12.02
N ASP A 55 -10.30 0.81 12.54
CA ASP A 55 -8.95 0.29 12.76
C ASP A 55 -8.56 -0.66 11.63
N PHE A 56 -7.37 -0.43 11.05
CA PHE A 56 -6.89 -1.14 9.88
C PHE A 56 -5.45 -1.59 10.05
N PHE A 57 -5.17 -2.86 9.76
CA PHE A 57 -3.81 -3.38 9.64
C PHE A 57 -3.29 -3.16 8.21
N ILE A 58 -3.00 -1.89 7.88
CA ILE A 58 -2.54 -1.48 6.54
C ILE A 58 -1.14 -2.03 6.24
N PHE A 59 -0.31 -2.19 7.29
CA PHE A 59 1.05 -2.67 7.19
C PHE A 59 1.17 -4.05 7.84
N SER A 60 1.98 -4.93 7.27
CA SER A 60 2.32 -6.22 7.89
C SER A 60 3.73 -6.66 7.60
N CYS A 61 4.22 -7.65 8.36
CA CYS A 61 5.42 -8.39 7.97
C CYS A 61 5.20 -9.06 6.60
N ASN A 62 6.27 -9.35 5.86
CA ASN A 62 6.22 -10.05 4.57
C ASN A 62 5.55 -11.44 4.63
N CYS A 63 5.40 -12.04 5.82
CA CYS A 63 4.65 -13.26 6.03
C CYS A 63 3.13 -13.06 6.03
N GLY A 64 2.65 -11.81 5.93
CA GLY A 64 1.24 -11.44 5.95
C GLY A 64 0.64 -11.26 7.34
N PHE A 65 1.41 -11.47 8.41
CA PHE A 65 0.96 -11.31 9.79
C PHE A 65 1.40 -9.93 10.34
N PRO A 66 0.45 -9.02 10.66
CA PRO A 66 0.77 -7.68 11.15
C PRO A 66 1.61 -7.67 12.43
N GLU A 67 1.29 -8.57 13.36
CA GLU A 67 1.96 -8.68 14.66
C GLU A 67 3.46 -8.98 14.56
N CYS A 68 3.89 -9.75 13.54
CA CYS A 68 5.30 -10.02 13.29
C CYS A 68 6.09 -8.76 12.91
N GLY A 69 5.41 -7.78 12.30
CA GLY A 69 5.97 -6.47 11.96
C GLY A 69 5.82 -5.43 13.08
N GLY A 70 5.26 -5.82 14.23
CA GLY A 70 5.00 -4.93 15.36
C GLY A 70 3.68 -4.17 15.29
N TRP A 71 2.79 -4.50 14.35
CA TRP A 71 1.48 -3.89 14.20
C TRP A 71 0.44 -4.66 15.02
N ILE A 72 0.24 -4.26 16.28
CA ILE A 72 -0.64 -4.96 17.23
C ILE A 72 -2.04 -4.36 17.23
N LYS A 73 -2.14 -3.03 17.16
CA LYS A 73 -3.41 -2.30 17.10
C LYS A 73 -3.69 -1.71 15.72
N GLY A 74 -2.65 -1.51 14.90
CA GLY A 74 -2.77 -0.99 13.55
C GLY A 74 -3.04 0.52 13.50
N ILE A 75 -3.64 0.96 12.40
CA ILE A 75 -3.92 2.36 12.10
C ILE A 75 -5.40 2.66 12.29
N ASN A 76 -5.73 3.57 13.22
CA ASN A 76 -7.06 4.14 13.31
C ASN A 76 -7.22 5.27 12.28
N VAL A 77 -8.22 5.15 11.41
CA VAL A 77 -8.52 6.10 10.35
C VAL A 77 -9.81 6.85 10.65
N LYS A 78 -9.76 8.17 10.56
CA LYS A 78 -10.91 9.07 10.66
C LYS A 78 -10.98 9.98 9.44
N HIS A 79 -12.19 10.24 8.99
CA HIS A 79 -12.48 10.99 7.77
C HIS A 79 -13.17 12.29 8.12
N GLN A 80 -12.56 13.40 7.73
CA GLN A 80 -13.19 14.73 7.76
C GLN A 80 -13.57 15.14 6.32
N THR A 81 -14.18 16.32 6.15
CA THR A 81 -14.64 16.79 4.83
C THR A 81 -13.51 16.74 3.78
N ASP A 82 -12.37 17.36 4.08
CA ASP A 82 -11.27 17.53 3.10
C ASP A 82 -10.01 16.75 3.46
N ASN A 83 -10.00 16.08 4.61
CA ASN A 83 -8.81 15.39 5.11
C ASN A 83 -9.13 14.04 5.73
N THR A 84 -8.11 13.19 5.80
CA THR A 84 -8.15 11.95 6.56
C THR A 84 -7.03 11.96 7.60
N ILE A 85 -7.33 11.44 8.77
CA ILE A 85 -6.44 11.40 9.92
C ILE A 85 -6.13 9.95 10.20
N TRP A 86 -4.85 9.62 10.14
CA TRP A 86 -4.34 8.30 10.51
C TRP A 86 -3.65 8.39 11.86
N THR A 87 -4.00 7.51 12.77
CA THR A 87 -3.36 7.39 14.08
C THR A 87 -2.77 5.99 14.20
N ASP A 88 -1.45 5.90 14.24
CA ASP A 88 -0.74 4.69 14.64
C ASP A 88 -0.95 4.46 16.14
N MET A 89 -1.74 3.45 16.46
CA MET A 89 -2.17 3.17 17.82
C MET A 89 -1.10 2.46 18.66
N ASP A 90 -0.04 1.96 18.01
CA ASP A 90 1.07 1.25 18.64
C ASP A 90 2.18 2.22 19.05
N ASN A 91 2.38 3.31 18.29
CA ASN A 91 3.44 4.31 18.55
C ASN A 91 2.93 5.73 18.82
N GLU A 92 1.61 5.91 18.95
CA GLU A 92 0.95 7.21 19.17
C GLU A 92 1.30 8.28 18.12
N ARG A 93 1.68 7.85 16.90
CA ARG A 93 1.95 8.76 15.79
C ARG A 93 0.64 9.15 15.12
N LYS A 94 0.54 10.40 14.69
CA LYS A 94 -0.65 10.93 14.03
C LYS A 94 -0.27 11.69 12.77
N TRP A 95 -0.96 11.41 11.69
CA TRP A 95 -0.79 12.07 10.42
C TRP A 95 -2.13 12.56 9.87
N THR A 96 -2.11 13.70 9.20
CA THR A 96 -3.30 14.31 8.58
C THR A 96 -3.02 14.59 7.11
N PHE A 97 -3.76 13.91 6.24
CA PHE A 97 -3.56 13.94 4.80
C PHE A 97 -4.71 14.63 4.06
N ASP A 98 -4.38 15.25 2.94
CA ASP A 98 -5.37 15.69 1.95
C ASP A 98 -6.02 14.47 1.29
N LYS A 99 -7.35 14.35 1.39
CA LYS A 99 -8.09 13.23 0.77
C LYS A 99 -7.96 13.22 -0.74
N ALA A 100 -8.07 14.38 -1.38
CA ALA A 100 -8.04 14.48 -2.84
C ALA A 100 -6.69 14.02 -3.40
N LYS A 101 -5.60 14.25 -2.65
CA LYS A 101 -4.27 13.77 -3.02
C LYS A 101 -4.19 12.25 -2.99
N ILE A 102 -4.65 11.60 -1.92
CA ILE A 102 -4.62 10.14 -1.80
C ILE A 102 -5.50 9.48 -2.88
N GLU A 103 -6.69 10.01 -3.12
CA GLU A 103 -7.59 9.50 -4.16
C GLU A 103 -6.97 9.58 -5.56
N LEU A 104 -6.25 10.67 -5.86
CA LEU A 104 -5.53 10.82 -7.11
C LEU A 104 -4.41 9.77 -7.24
N ASP A 105 -3.59 9.59 -6.20
CA ASP A 105 -2.48 8.63 -6.23
C ASP A 105 -2.99 7.20 -6.45
N ILE A 106 -4.07 6.81 -5.77
CA ILE A 106 -4.66 5.47 -5.92
C ILE A 106 -5.25 5.28 -7.32
N LYS A 107 -5.85 6.32 -7.91
CA LYS A 107 -6.36 6.28 -9.27
C LYS A 107 -5.23 6.10 -10.29
N GLU A 108 -4.11 6.81 -10.13
CA GLU A 108 -2.96 6.65 -11.02
C GLU A 108 -2.30 5.29 -10.82
N LEU A 109 -2.11 4.83 -9.57
CA LEU A 109 -1.60 3.50 -9.24
C LEU A 109 -2.41 2.39 -9.93
N LYS A 110 -3.74 2.49 -9.92
CA LYS A 110 -4.60 1.52 -10.61
C LYS A 110 -4.36 1.49 -12.12
N LYS A 111 -4.12 2.65 -12.76
CA LYS A 111 -3.79 2.69 -14.19
C LYS A 111 -2.44 2.05 -14.46
N GLU A 112 -1.44 2.31 -13.61
CA GLU A 112 -0.10 1.73 -13.74
C GLU A 112 -0.14 0.21 -13.61
N VAL A 113 -0.87 -0.33 -12.63
CA VAL A 113 -1.04 -1.78 -12.47
C VAL A 113 -1.68 -2.40 -13.71
N LEU A 114 -2.78 -1.81 -14.23
CA LEU A 114 -3.43 -2.32 -15.44
C LEU A 114 -2.50 -2.26 -16.66
N PHE A 115 -1.71 -1.20 -16.78
CA PHE A 115 -0.71 -1.06 -17.84
C PHE A 115 0.35 -2.17 -17.75
N TYR A 116 0.94 -2.40 -16.58
CA TYR A 116 1.98 -3.42 -16.41
C TYR A 116 1.44 -4.84 -16.59
N LYS A 117 0.24 -5.14 -16.09
CA LYS A 117 -0.44 -6.43 -16.33
C LYS A 117 -0.56 -6.71 -17.83
N ASP A 118 -1.09 -5.77 -18.60
CA ASP A 118 -1.23 -5.90 -20.05
C ASP A 118 0.13 -5.99 -20.76
N TYR A 119 1.10 -5.17 -20.35
CA TYR A 119 2.44 -5.15 -20.94
C TYR A 119 3.20 -6.47 -20.78
N PHE A 120 3.20 -7.04 -19.57
CA PHE A 120 3.90 -8.31 -19.30
C PHE A 120 3.15 -9.51 -19.87
N LEU A 121 1.81 -9.52 -19.82
CA LEU A 121 1.00 -10.55 -20.45
C LEU A 121 1.30 -10.68 -21.95
N LYS A 122 1.42 -9.55 -22.67
CA LYS A 122 1.79 -9.53 -24.10
C LYS A 122 3.18 -10.10 -24.39
N LYS A 123 4.04 -10.19 -23.38
CA LYS A 123 5.39 -10.76 -23.47
C LYS A 123 5.45 -12.21 -22.96
N GLY A 124 4.32 -12.77 -22.52
CA GLY A 124 4.28 -14.09 -21.89
C GLY A 124 5.00 -14.13 -20.54
N ILE A 125 5.01 -13.01 -19.82
CA ILE A 125 5.60 -12.89 -18.47
C ILE A 125 4.45 -12.67 -17.50
N ASP A 126 4.41 -13.47 -16.43
CA ASP A 126 3.40 -13.34 -15.38
C ASP A 126 3.62 -12.06 -14.57
N TYR A 127 2.51 -11.43 -14.16
CA TYR A 127 2.50 -10.32 -13.22
C TYR A 127 1.68 -10.72 -11.98
N VAL A 128 2.28 -10.61 -10.80
CA VAL A 128 1.65 -10.98 -9.52
C VAL A 128 1.73 -9.83 -8.50
N GLY A 129 0.98 -9.96 -7.40
CA GLY A 129 0.95 -8.97 -6.33
C GLY A 129 -0.22 -8.00 -6.43
N VAL A 130 0.05 -6.71 -6.25
CA VAL A 130 -0.97 -5.66 -6.19
C VAL A 130 -1.83 -5.64 -7.44
N GLY A 131 -3.16 -5.60 -7.21
CA GLY A 131 -4.16 -5.57 -8.27
C GLY A 131 -4.26 -6.86 -9.07
N TYR A 132 -3.87 -8.00 -8.49
CA TYR A 132 -4.19 -9.33 -9.04
C TYR A 132 -5.67 -9.43 -9.45
N ASN A 133 -6.58 -8.94 -8.59
CA ASN A 133 -8.04 -8.94 -8.81
C ASN A 133 -8.59 -7.71 -9.58
N TRP A 134 -7.73 -6.83 -10.09
CA TRP A 134 -8.14 -5.62 -10.82
C TRP A 134 -8.27 -5.81 -12.32
#